data_AF-A0A120N4Y4-F1
#
_entry.id   AF-A0A120N4Y4-F1
#
_cell.length_a   1.000
_cell.length_b   1.000
_cell.length_c   1.000
_cell.angle_alpha   90.00
_cell.angle_beta   90.00
_cell.angle_gamma   90.00
#
_symmetry.space_group_name_H-M   'P 1'
#
loop_
_entity.id
_entity.type
_entity.pdbx_description
1 polymer ?
#
loop_
_entity_poly.entity_id
_entity_poly.type
_entity_poly.pdbx_seq_one_letter_code
_entity_poly.pdbx_strand_id
1 'polypeptide(L)'
;MPDHFTIPEEFLSLADRCEAPGFVRGTAPGQQYAIIADPDVHDTADAKLFDGPRNLFPEGHLPDPERLYAIGYTGGEGSTFCLWLDDDGVRHVVNHGSGPGSCL
;
A
#
# COMPACT_ATOMS: atom_id res chain seq x y z
N MET A 1 2.46 3.60 -12.59
CA MET A 1 2.78 2.18 -12.35
C MET A 1 4.29 2.11 -12.13
N PRO A 2 4.90 0.94 -11.93
CA PRO A 2 5.65 0.44 -13.07
C PRO A 2 4.70 -0.15 -14.10
N ASP A 3 5.04 -0.10 -15.38
CA ASP A 3 4.10 -0.52 -16.45
C ASP A 3 3.76 -2.01 -16.40
N HIS A 4 4.62 -2.81 -15.75
CA HIS A 4 4.41 -4.24 -15.50
C HIS A 4 3.46 -4.56 -14.34
N PHE A 5 3.00 -3.56 -13.60
CA PHE A 5 1.97 -3.74 -12.59
C PHE A 5 0.63 -3.17 -13.08
N THR A 6 -0.45 -3.86 -12.75
CA THR A 6 -1.81 -3.32 -12.82
C THR A 6 -2.38 -3.38 -11.40
N ILE A 7 -3.14 -2.38 -10.97
CA ILE A 7 -3.84 -2.46 -9.69
C ILE A 7 -5.04 -3.39 -9.86
N PRO A 8 -5.20 -4.43 -9.03
CA PRO A 8 -6.41 -5.25 -9.01
C PRO A 8 -7.68 -4.41 -8.78
N GLU A 9 -8.78 -4.80 -9.43
CA GLU A 9 -10.06 -4.07 -9.39
C GLU A 9 -10.59 -3.92 -7.96
N GLU A 10 -10.29 -4.86 -7.08
CA GLU A 10 -10.69 -4.84 -5.67
C GLU A 10 -10.09 -3.66 -4.92
N PHE A 11 -8.83 -3.29 -5.21
CA PHE A 11 -8.19 -2.13 -4.58
C PHE A 11 -8.69 -0.82 -5.17
N LEU A 12 -9.03 -0.78 -6.47
CA LEU A 12 -9.66 0.38 -7.09
C LEU A 12 -11.05 0.62 -6.50
N SER A 13 -11.87 -0.44 -6.40
CA SER A 13 -13.18 -0.39 -5.78
C SER A 13 -13.12 0.02 -4.31
N LEU A 14 -12.07 -0.37 -3.60
CA LEU A 14 -11.84 0.07 -2.22
C LEU A 14 -11.45 1.54 -2.15
N ALA A 15 -10.58 2.02 -3.05
CA ALA A 15 -10.22 3.43 -3.13
C ALA A 15 -11.46 4.31 -3.37
N ASP A 16 -12.30 3.96 -4.35
CA ASP A 16 -13.55 4.67 -4.65
C ASP A 16 -14.48 4.76 -3.42
N ARG A 17 -14.56 3.69 -2.62
CA ARG A 17 -15.35 3.65 -1.39
C ARG A 17 -14.79 4.56 -0.30
N CYS A 18 -13.47 4.70 -0.22
CA CYS A 18 -12.81 5.60 0.74
C CYS A 18 -12.93 7.07 0.33
N GLU A 19 -13.01 7.36 -0.98
CA GLU A 19 -13.23 8.71 -1.49
C GLU A 19 -14.64 9.25 -1.16
N ALA A 20 -15.67 8.41 -1.29
CA ALA A 20 -17.07 8.80 -1.13
C ALA A 20 -17.42 9.50 0.22
N PRO A 21 -16.91 9.06 1.38
CA PRO A 21 -17.10 9.75 2.66
C PRO A 21 -16.02 10.81 2.97
N GLY A 22 -15.08 11.05 2.05
CA GLY A 22 -13.96 11.97 2.26
C GLY A 22 -12.90 11.42 3.21
N PHE A 23 -12.63 10.12 3.18
CA PHE A 23 -11.59 9.48 4.03
C PHE A 23 -10.18 9.57 3.43
N VAL A 24 -10.02 10.30 2.32
CA VAL A 24 -8.71 10.69 1.81
C VAL A 24 -8.11 11.77 2.72
N ARG A 25 -6.89 11.56 3.18
CA ARG A 25 -6.10 12.46 4.03
C ARG A 25 -4.70 12.60 3.46
N GLY A 26 -4.07 13.75 3.70
CA GLY A 26 -2.64 13.93 3.46
C GLY A 26 -1.89 14.03 4.79
N THR A 27 -0.85 13.22 5.01
CA THR A 27 0.03 13.34 6.18
C THR A 27 1.17 14.31 5.95
N ALA A 28 1.58 14.49 4.68
CA ALA A 28 2.67 15.37 4.28
C ALA A 28 2.42 15.93 2.87
N PRO A 29 3.02 17.07 2.49
CA PRO A 29 2.91 17.60 1.13
C PRO A 29 3.35 16.55 0.10
N GLY A 30 2.41 16.12 -0.74
CA GLY A 30 2.65 15.12 -1.78
C GLY A 30 2.45 13.66 -1.36
N GLN A 31 2.10 13.38 -0.11
CA GLN A 31 1.67 12.04 0.32
C GLN A 31 0.18 12.08 0.67
N GLN A 32 -0.63 11.39 -0.12
CA GLN A 32 -2.04 11.17 0.17
C GLN A 32 -2.27 9.70 0.51
N TYR A 33 -3.27 9.44 1.34
CA TYR A 33 -3.74 8.09 1.61
C TYR A 33 -5.24 8.11 1.90
N ALA A 34 -5.92 7.04 1.53
CA ALA A 34 -7.30 6.78 1.89
C ALA A 34 -7.33 5.92 3.17
N ILE A 35 -8.02 6.40 4.21
CA ILE A 35 -8.28 5.61 5.41
C ILE A 35 -9.44 4.66 5.11
N ILE A 36 -9.28 3.38 5.46
CA ILE A 36 -10.27 2.33 5.17
C ILE A 36 -11.41 2.33 6.21
N ALA A 37 -11.15 2.87 7.41
CA ALA A 37 -12.10 3.03 8.50
C ALA A 37 -12.42 4.51 8.77
N ASP A 38 -13.46 4.76 9.58
CA ASP A 38 -13.84 6.12 9.98
C ASP A 38 -12.69 6.81 10.75
N PRO A 39 -12.13 7.92 10.21
CA PRO A 39 -11.01 8.62 10.83
C PRO A 39 -11.35 9.23 12.19
N ASP A 40 -12.63 9.52 12.46
CA ASP A 40 -13.04 10.09 13.75
C ASP A 40 -13.08 9.02 14.86
N VAL A 41 -13.00 7.74 14.49
CA VAL A 41 -12.93 6.59 15.39
C VAL A 41 -11.50 6.04 15.49
N HIS A 42 -10.71 6.19 14.43
CA HIS A 42 -9.45 5.47 14.20
C HIS A 42 -8.41 6.38 13.53
N ASP A 43 -7.38 6.83 14.29
CA ASP A 43 -6.36 7.78 13.78
C ASP A 43 -4.93 7.18 13.72
N THR A 44 -4.65 6.06 14.38
CA THR A 44 -3.28 5.50 14.44
C THR A 44 -3.25 3.98 14.30
N ALA A 45 -2.26 3.50 13.52
CA ALA A 45 -2.02 2.09 13.21
C ALA A 45 -3.11 1.40 12.36
N ASP A 46 -3.99 2.15 11.72
CA ASP A 46 -5.01 1.59 10.83
C ASP A 46 -4.51 1.33 9.42
N ALA A 47 -5.18 0.39 8.75
CA ALA A 47 -4.91 0.10 7.35
C ALA A 47 -5.31 1.27 6.46
N LYS A 48 -4.43 1.61 5.51
CA LYS A 48 -4.54 2.80 4.64
C LYS A 48 -4.15 2.43 3.23
N LEU A 49 -4.83 2.97 2.23
CA LEU A 49 -4.44 2.88 0.82
C LEU A 49 -3.58 4.09 0.46
N PHE A 50 -2.48 3.90 -0.26
CA PHE A 50 -1.72 5.03 -0.79
C PHE A 50 -2.46 5.70 -1.94
N ASP A 51 -2.54 7.02 -1.89
CA ASP A 51 -3.08 7.88 -2.92
C ASP A 51 -1.98 8.87 -3.37
N GLY A 52 -1.88 9.15 -4.67
CA GLY A 52 -0.85 10.05 -5.21
C GLY A 52 0.55 9.43 -5.47
N PRO A 53 1.62 10.26 -5.53
CA PRO A 53 2.95 9.84 -5.95
C PRO A 53 3.62 8.93 -4.90
N ARG A 54 4.26 7.87 -5.40
CA ARG A 54 4.58 6.68 -4.60
C ARG A 54 5.78 6.86 -3.69
N ASN A 55 5.72 6.19 -2.54
CA ASN A 55 6.88 5.90 -1.73
C ASN A 55 7.64 4.72 -2.34
N LEU A 56 8.83 4.98 -2.89
CA LEU A 56 9.76 3.92 -3.21
C LEU A 56 10.36 3.38 -1.92
N PHE A 57 10.64 2.08 -1.87
CA PHE A 57 11.49 1.55 -0.83
C PHE A 57 12.88 2.19 -0.92
N PRO A 58 13.56 2.43 0.23
CA PRO A 58 14.92 2.96 0.21
C PRO A 58 15.84 2.11 -0.67
N GLU A 59 16.81 2.75 -1.32
CA GLU A 59 17.82 2.05 -2.12
C GLU A 59 18.55 0.99 -1.30
N GLY A 60 18.71 -0.21 -1.85
CA GLY A 60 19.35 -1.35 -1.16
C GLY A 60 18.50 -2.03 -0.10
N HIS A 61 17.25 -1.60 0.11
CA HIS A 61 16.32 -2.28 1.02
C HIS A 61 15.91 -3.67 0.52
N LEU A 62 15.82 -3.83 -0.80
CA LEU A 62 15.46 -5.08 -1.47
C LEU A 62 16.44 -5.35 -2.62
N PRO A 63 16.74 -6.62 -2.93
CA PRO A 63 17.60 -7.00 -4.04
C PRO A 63 16.99 -6.63 -5.40
N ASP A 64 15.67 -6.79 -5.56
CA ASP A 64 14.92 -6.51 -6.79
C ASP A 64 13.72 -5.57 -6.51
N PRO A 65 13.97 -4.28 -6.22
CA PRO A 65 12.92 -3.36 -5.77
C PRO A 65 11.82 -3.12 -6.83
N GLU A 66 12.11 -3.31 -8.12
CA GLU A 66 11.12 -3.20 -9.19
C GLU A 66 10.06 -4.31 -9.18
N ARG A 67 10.31 -5.42 -8.47
CA ARG A 67 9.38 -6.56 -8.36
C ARG A 67 8.38 -6.40 -7.23
N LEU A 68 8.52 -5.36 -6.40
CA LEU A 68 7.63 -5.09 -5.27
C LEU A 68 6.98 -3.72 -5.41
N TYR A 69 5.67 -3.67 -5.24
CA TYR A 69 4.89 -2.44 -5.35
C TYR A 69 3.95 -2.28 -4.17
N ALA A 70 4.24 -1.32 -3.27
CA ALA A 70 3.43 -1.06 -2.10
C ALA A 70 2.09 -0.41 -2.47
N ILE A 71 0.99 -0.98 -1.96
CA ILE A 71 -0.38 -0.47 -2.19
C ILE A 71 -0.86 0.33 -0.99
N GLY A 72 -0.42 -0.02 0.22
CA GLY A 72 -0.87 0.66 1.43
C GLY A 72 -0.27 0.08 2.70
N TYR A 73 -0.66 0.65 3.83
CA TYR A 73 -0.29 0.15 5.15
C TYR A 73 -1.28 -0.92 5.62
N THR A 74 -0.78 -2.02 6.17
CA THR A 74 -1.61 -3.05 6.82
C THR A 74 -2.04 -2.67 8.24
N GLY A 75 -1.49 -1.58 8.78
CA GLY A 75 -1.63 -1.19 10.17
C GLY A 75 -0.48 -1.70 11.04
N GLY A 76 -0.28 -1.09 12.21
CA GLY A 76 0.89 -1.34 13.05
C GLY A 76 2.22 -0.86 12.43
N GLU A 77 3.34 -1.14 13.08
CA GLU A 77 4.72 -0.63 12.84
C GLU A 77 5.20 -0.67 11.37
N GLY A 78 4.72 0.24 10.52
CA GLY A 78 5.22 0.46 9.17
C GLY A 78 5.02 -0.70 8.18
N SER A 79 4.21 -1.70 8.53
CA SER A 79 3.96 -2.85 7.64
C SER A 79 3.05 -2.45 6.48
N THR A 80 3.34 -3.00 5.30
CA THR A 80 2.69 -2.65 4.04
C THR A 80 2.13 -3.89 3.36
N PHE A 81 1.01 -3.75 2.66
CA PHE A 81 0.57 -4.76 1.71
C PHE A 81 0.98 -4.32 0.31
N CYS A 82 1.55 -5.26 -0.43
CA CYS A 82 2.23 -5.01 -1.68
C CYS A 82 1.73 -5.97 -2.76
N LEU A 83 1.92 -5.57 -4.02
CA LEU A 83 1.94 -6.48 -5.15
C LEU A 83 3.39 -6.93 -5.37
N TRP A 84 3.61 -8.23 -5.48
CA TRP A 84 4.90 -8.82 -5.83
C TRP A 84 4.80 -9.62 -7.12
N LEU A 85 5.84 -9.57 -7.96
CA LEU A 85 5.98 -10.44 -9.13
C LEU A 85 6.98 -11.56 -8.80
N ASP A 86 6.53 -12.81 -8.86
CA ASP A 86 7.41 -13.97 -8.74
C ASP A 86 8.27 -14.22 -9.98
N ASP A 87 9.09 -15.25 -9.96
CA ASP A 87 10.08 -15.50 -11.03
C ASP A 87 9.42 -15.88 -12.36
N ASP A 88 8.18 -16.35 -12.31
CA ASP A 88 7.35 -16.67 -13.47
C ASP A 88 6.53 -15.44 -13.94
N GLY A 89 6.70 -14.28 -13.28
CA GLY A 89 5.97 -13.06 -13.56
C GLY A 89 4.51 -13.08 -13.06
N VAL A 90 4.17 -14.05 -12.20
CA VAL A 90 2.84 -14.13 -11.57
C VAL A 90 2.78 -13.15 -10.40
N ARG A 91 1.67 -12.43 -10.33
CA ARG A 91 1.43 -11.39 -9.33
C ARG A 91 0.79 -11.95 -8.08
N HIS A 92 1.33 -11.59 -6.92
CA HIS A 92 0.84 -11.97 -5.60
C HIS A 92 0.55 -10.74 -4.75
N VAL A 93 -0.43 -10.84 -3.85
CA VAL A 93 -0.60 -9.87 -2.76
C VAL A 93 0.16 -10.41 -1.55
N VAL A 94 1.07 -9.61 -1.02
CA VAL A 94 1.99 -10.01 0.05
C VAL A 94 2.01 -8.96 1.15
N ASN A 95 2.29 -9.38 2.37
CA ASN A 95 2.60 -8.49 3.49
C ASN A 95 4.12 -8.33 3.58
N HIS A 96 4.57 -7.09 3.67
CA HIS A 96 5.97 -6.71 3.77
C HIS A 96 6.17 -5.75 4.95
N GLY A 97 6.97 -6.18 5.94
CA GLY A 97 7.29 -5.41 7.14
C GLY A 97 8.22 -6.17 8.10
N SER A 98 8.51 -5.61 9.27
CA SER A 98 9.34 -6.26 10.30
C SER A 98 8.58 -7.26 11.16
N GLY A 99 7.25 -7.36 10.99
CA GLY A 99 6.38 -8.19 11.83
C GLY A 99 6.43 -9.69 11.48
N PRO A 100 5.96 -10.57 12.40
CA PRO A 100 5.98 -12.02 12.24
C PRO A 100 5.06 -12.55 11.12
N GLY A 101 4.25 -11.69 10.50
CA GLY A 101 3.42 -11.99 9.33
C GLY A 101 3.98 -11.47 8.01
N SER A 102 5.23 -11.01 7.97
CA SER A 102 5.92 -10.65 6.72
C SER A 102 6.32 -11.90 5.97
N CYS A 103 6.11 -11.89 4.65
CA CYS A 103 6.28 -13.07 3.80
C CYS A 103 7.35 -12.90 2.72
N LEU A 104 8.15 -11.83 2.79
CA LEU A 104 9.17 -11.45 1.83
C LEU A 104 10.49 -11.14 2.51
#